data_AF-A0A2X3IN04-F1
#
_entry.id   AF-A0A2X3IN04-F1
#
_cell.length_a   1.000
_cell.length_b   1.000
_cell.length_c   1.000
_cell.angle_alpha   90.00
_cell.angle_beta   90.00
_cell.angle_gamma   90.00
#
_symmetry.space_group_name_H-M   'P 1'
#
loop_
_entity.id
_entity.type
_entity.pdbx_description
1 polymer ?
#
loop_
_entity_poly.entity_id
_entity_poly.type
_entity_poly.pdbx_seq_one_letter_code
_entity_poly.pdbx_strand_id
1 'polypeptide(L)'
;MVPDLSRVAEQLEGLEDCPEDLYLIEGDPQSFDDSVFSVDELEKAVVVKIADRQWRYSRFPSLPLFGRAARENRIETLHAERESLSERFATLSFDVQKTQRLHQAFSRFIGSHLAVAFEDDPEEEIRKLNSRRGELERALSAHESDNQQNRVQYEQAKEGVSALNRLLPRLNLLADDTLADRVDEIQERLDEAQEAARFIQQHGNQLAKLEPIVSVLQSDPEQFEQLKED
;
A
#
# COMPACT_ATOMS: atom_id res chain seq x y z
N MET A 1 -34.21 64.56 60.83
CA MET A 1 -33.16 65.56 61.03
C MET A 1 -33.75 66.92 60.72
N VAL A 2 -33.63 67.87 61.62
CA VAL A 2 -34.28 69.18 61.53
C VAL A 2 -33.25 70.25 61.88
N PRO A 3 -33.18 71.38 61.16
CA PRO A 3 -32.18 72.42 61.43
C PRO A 3 -32.35 73.14 62.78
N ASP A 4 -33.56 73.15 63.35
CA ASP A 4 -33.87 73.75 64.65
C ASP A 4 -35.07 73.02 65.29
N LEU A 5 -34.88 72.45 66.48
CA LEU A 5 -35.90 71.68 67.19
C LEU A 5 -37.04 72.57 67.72
N SER A 6 -36.77 73.86 67.94
CA SER A 6 -37.74 74.82 68.46
C SER A 6 -38.94 75.00 67.53
N ARG A 7 -38.71 74.88 66.22
CA ARG A 7 -39.76 74.99 65.17
C ARG A 7 -40.67 73.77 65.10
N VAL A 8 -40.21 72.63 65.61
CA VAL A 8 -40.96 71.37 65.59
C VAL A 8 -41.68 71.13 66.92
N ALA A 9 -41.25 71.78 68.00
CA ALA A 9 -41.92 71.72 69.30
C ALA A 9 -43.42 72.06 69.23
N GLU A 10 -43.79 73.13 68.52
CA GLU A 10 -45.19 73.53 68.34
C GLU A 10 -46.00 72.52 67.50
N GLN A 11 -45.34 71.77 66.61
CA GLN A 11 -45.98 70.76 65.75
C GLN A 11 -46.16 69.42 66.48
N LEU A 12 -45.37 69.16 67.53
CA LEU A 12 -45.43 67.93 68.33
C LEU A 12 -46.65 67.88 69.26
N GLU A 13 -47.19 69.01 69.71
CA GLU A 13 -48.31 69.05 70.66
C GLU A 13 -49.65 68.53 70.09
N GLY A 14 -49.79 68.41 68.76
CA GLY A 14 -51.02 67.97 68.08
C GLY A 14 -50.84 66.74 67.19
N LEU A 15 -49.78 65.96 67.40
CA LEU A 15 -49.40 64.89 66.48
C LEU A 15 -50.03 63.55 66.90
N GLU A 16 -51.07 63.12 66.20
CA GLU A 16 -51.83 61.90 66.52
C GLU A 16 -51.43 60.67 65.69
N ASP A 17 -50.76 60.85 64.54
CA ASP A 17 -50.34 59.76 63.63
C ASP A 17 -48.81 59.69 63.50
N CYS A 18 -48.14 59.17 64.54
CA CYS A 18 -46.71 58.91 64.55
C CYS A 18 -46.36 57.55 65.17
N PRO A 19 -45.17 56.99 64.85
CA PRO A 19 -44.66 55.82 65.55
C PRO A 19 -44.53 56.07 67.06
N GLU A 20 -44.61 55.00 67.85
CA GLU A 20 -44.53 55.03 69.31
C GLU A 20 -43.24 55.74 69.80
N ASP A 21 -42.13 55.56 69.08
CA ASP A 21 -40.86 56.25 69.34
C ASP A 21 -40.45 57.10 68.12
N LEU A 22 -40.47 58.43 68.27
CA LEU A 22 -40.01 59.37 67.26
C LEU A 22 -38.63 59.96 67.64
N TYR A 23 -37.62 59.72 66.79
CA TYR A 23 -36.28 60.26 66.99
C TYR A 23 -36.06 61.51 66.14
N LEU A 24 -35.82 62.65 66.81
CA LEU A 24 -35.47 63.93 66.18
C LEU A 24 -34.03 64.29 66.57
N ILE A 25 -33.24 64.69 65.57
CA ILE A 25 -31.86 65.13 65.75
C ILE A 25 -31.73 66.51 65.12
N GLU A 26 -31.24 67.47 65.90
CA GLU A 26 -30.91 68.81 65.44
C GLU A 26 -29.59 68.79 64.66
N GLY A 27 -29.57 69.41 63.49
CA GLY A 27 -28.36 69.55 62.69
C GLY A 27 -28.64 69.88 61.23
N ASP A 28 -27.57 70.26 60.51
CA ASP A 28 -27.62 70.51 59.07
C ASP A 28 -27.49 69.20 58.26
N PRO A 29 -28.48 68.84 57.42
CA PRO A 29 -28.44 67.63 56.58
C PRO A 29 -27.22 67.52 55.66
N GLN A 30 -26.56 68.63 55.33
CA GLN A 30 -25.37 68.63 54.47
C GLN A 30 -24.05 68.43 55.23
N SER A 31 -24.05 68.62 56.55
CA SER A 31 -22.84 68.60 57.39
C SER A 31 -23.10 67.93 58.75
N PHE A 32 -23.48 66.66 58.72
CA PHE A 32 -23.72 65.88 59.94
C PHE A 32 -22.42 65.53 60.68
N ASP A 33 -22.41 65.68 62.01
CA ASP A 33 -21.29 65.33 62.89
C ASP A 33 -21.62 64.05 63.68
N ASP A 34 -20.83 63.00 63.45
CA ASP A 34 -21.06 61.63 63.96
C ASP A 34 -20.42 61.35 65.34
N SER A 35 -19.75 62.33 65.96
CA SER A 35 -18.70 62.07 66.96
C SER A 35 -19.14 61.89 68.43
N VAL A 36 -20.43 61.69 68.73
CA VAL A 36 -20.95 61.84 70.12
C VAL A 36 -21.09 60.53 70.92
N PHE A 37 -20.94 59.34 70.33
CA PHE A 37 -21.21 58.08 71.04
C PHE A 37 -19.93 57.38 71.54
N SER A 38 -19.95 56.94 72.81
CA SER A 38 -18.98 55.96 73.34
C SER A 38 -19.40 54.56 72.92
N VAL A 39 -18.64 53.97 71.99
CA VAL A 39 -18.98 52.75 71.28
C VAL A 39 -17.88 51.70 71.43
N ASP A 40 -18.27 50.49 71.84
CA ASP A 40 -17.41 49.30 71.79
C ASP A 40 -17.87 48.40 70.63
N GLU A 41 -17.01 48.23 69.63
CA GLU A 41 -17.27 47.36 68.47
C GLU A 41 -17.00 45.89 68.81
N LEU A 42 -17.95 45.01 68.48
CA LEU A 42 -17.86 43.57 68.60
C LEU A 42 -18.01 42.91 67.23
N GLU A 43 -17.78 41.59 67.15
CA GLU A 43 -17.95 40.86 65.89
C GLU A 43 -19.41 40.93 65.40
N LYS A 44 -19.63 41.66 64.30
CA LYS A 44 -20.95 41.91 63.68
C LYS A 44 -21.98 42.57 64.60
N ALA A 45 -21.54 43.29 65.62
CA ALA A 45 -22.42 43.98 66.55
C ALA A 45 -21.71 45.15 67.20
N VAL A 46 -22.50 46.04 67.80
CA VAL A 46 -22.02 47.24 68.45
C VAL A 46 -22.68 47.37 69.81
N VAL A 47 -21.89 47.70 70.84
CA VAL A 47 -22.38 48.06 72.17
C VAL A 47 -22.21 49.56 72.35
N VAL A 48 -23.31 50.26 72.62
CA VAL A 48 -23.31 51.70 72.89
C VAL A 48 -23.70 51.93 74.35
N LYS A 49 -22.84 52.63 75.11
CA LYS A 49 -23.17 53.05 76.48
C LYS A 49 -24.09 54.28 76.40
N ILE A 50 -25.37 54.11 76.74
CA ILE A 50 -26.37 55.19 76.71
C ILE A 50 -26.32 56.02 77.99
N ALA A 51 -26.10 55.38 79.14
CA ALA A 51 -25.96 56.03 80.46
C ALA A 51 -25.03 55.20 81.37
N ASP A 52 -24.72 55.70 82.58
CA ASP A 52 -23.77 55.06 83.50
C ASP A 52 -24.09 53.62 83.89
N ARG A 53 -25.35 53.18 83.73
CA ARG A 53 -25.79 51.80 83.99
C ARG A 53 -26.67 51.20 82.88
N GLN A 54 -26.65 51.76 81.66
CA GLN A 54 -27.49 51.31 80.54
C GLN A 54 -26.68 51.15 79.26
N TRP A 55 -26.67 49.95 78.70
CA TRP A 55 -25.96 49.59 77.47
C TRP A 55 -26.96 49.09 76.43
N ARG A 56 -26.78 49.51 75.17
CA ARG A 56 -27.55 48.99 74.04
C ARG A 56 -26.66 48.13 73.17
N TYR A 57 -27.03 46.87 73.02
CA TYR A 57 -26.42 45.95 72.08
C TYR A 57 -27.23 45.94 70.77
N SER A 58 -26.56 46.25 69.67
CA SER A 58 -27.17 46.29 68.34
C SER A 58 -26.36 45.44 67.37
N ARG A 59 -26.95 44.35 66.88
CA ARG A 59 -26.34 43.52 65.83
C ARG A 59 -26.41 44.23 64.48
N PHE A 60 -25.42 44.01 63.63
CA PHE A 60 -25.50 44.45 62.25
C PHE A 60 -26.63 43.71 61.53
N PRO A 61 -27.62 44.44 60.98
CA PRO A 61 -28.68 43.82 60.20
C PRO A 61 -28.09 43.29 58.89
N SER A 62 -28.70 42.22 58.35
CA SER A 62 -28.36 41.72 57.01
C SER A 62 -28.65 42.75 55.92
N LEU A 63 -29.66 43.59 56.13
CA LEU A 63 -30.02 44.72 55.28
C LEU A 63 -29.94 46.03 56.09
N PRO A 64 -28.77 46.69 56.11
CA PRO A 64 -28.65 48.00 56.71
C PRO A 64 -29.59 49.02 56.07
N LEU A 65 -30.24 49.84 56.91
CA LEU A 65 -31.07 50.96 56.49
C LEU A 65 -30.23 52.03 55.77
N PHE A 66 -29.03 52.28 56.27
CA PHE A 66 -28.07 53.20 55.66
C PHE A 66 -27.37 52.58 54.44
N GLY A 67 -26.94 53.44 53.51
CA GLY A 67 -26.20 53.02 52.32
C GLY A 67 -27.04 52.34 51.24
N ARG A 68 -28.38 52.47 51.27
CA ARG A 68 -29.29 51.88 50.28
C ARG A 68 -28.92 52.27 48.85
N ALA A 69 -28.72 53.56 48.57
CA ALA A 69 -28.36 54.04 47.24
C ALA A 69 -27.03 53.45 46.73
N ALA A 70 -26.02 53.34 47.59
CA ALA A 70 -24.74 52.71 47.24
C ALA A 70 -24.90 51.21 46.98
N ARG A 71 -25.74 50.52 47.76
CA ARG A 71 -26.06 49.10 47.56
C ARG A 71 -26.80 48.87 46.24
N GLU A 72 -27.81 49.67 45.95
CA GLU A 72 -28.59 49.57 44.71
C GLU A 72 -27.70 49.82 43.49
N ASN A 73 -26.87 50.87 43.51
CA ASN A 73 -25.87 51.10 42.45
C ASN A 73 -24.91 49.93 42.31
N ARG A 74 -24.38 49.39 43.41
CA ARG A 74 -23.50 48.21 43.36
C ARG A 74 -24.20 46.99 42.76
N ILE A 75 -25.47 46.75 43.10
CA ILE A 75 -26.26 45.66 42.52
C ILE A 75 -26.41 45.85 41.00
N GLU A 76 -26.69 47.06 40.52
CA GLU A 76 -26.77 47.36 39.10
C GLU A 76 -25.43 47.10 38.37
N THR A 77 -24.31 47.53 38.94
CA THR A 77 -22.99 47.24 38.36
C THR A 77 -22.71 45.73 38.28
N LEU A 78 -23.07 44.97 39.31
CA LEU A 78 -22.89 43.52 39.33
C LEU A 78 -23.80 42.82 38.31
N HIS A 79 -25.00 43.34 38.07
CA HIS A 79 -25.86 42.83 37.01
C HIS A 79 -25.27 43.06 35.62
N ALA A 80 -24.73 44.26 35.37
CA ALA A 80 -24.05 44.55 34.10
C ALA A 80 -22.80 43.66 33.90
N GLU A 81 -21.99 43.46 34.95
CA GLU A 81 -20.85 42.54 34.91
C GLU A 81 -21.28 41.10 34.65
N ARG A 82 -22.38 40.64 35.28
CA ARG A 82 -22.93 39.30 35.08
C ARG A 82 -23.36 39.09 33.63
N GLU A 83 -24.05 40.04 33.01
CA GLU A 83 -24.47 39.93 31.60
C GLU A 83 -23.25 39.84 30.67
N SER A 84 -22.24 40.69 30.89
CA SER A 84 -20.99 40.63 30.12
C SER A 84 -20.22 39.31 30.31
N LEU A 85 -20.23 38.75 31.52
CA LEU A 85 -19.65 37.43 31.78
C LEU A 85 -20.43 36.32 31.10
N SER A 86 -21.77 36.39 31.12
CA SER A 86 -22.66 35.43 30.48
C SER A 86 -22.42 35.36 28.98
N GLU A 87 -22.32 36.52 28.32
CA GLU A 87 -22.03 36.59 26.88
C GLU A 87 -20.66 35.97 26.56
N ARG A 88 -19.60 36.37 27.27
CA ARG A 88 -18.25 35.80 27.07
C ARG A 88 -18.22 34.30 27.32
N PHE A 89 -18.94 33.83 28.34
CA PHE A 89 -19.05 32.41 28.65
C PHE A 89 -19.73 31.64 27.51
N ALA A 90 -20.79 32.20 26.91
CA ALA A 90 -21.46 31.60 25.77
C ALA A 90 -20.51 31.45 24.57
N THR A 91 -19.75 32.50 24.23
CA THR A 91 -18.75 32.46 23.14
C THR A 91 -17.67 31.42 23.42
N LEU A 92 -17.06 31.44 24.60
CA LEU A 92 -16.02 30.48 24.98
C LEU A 92 -16.53 29.04 24.98
N SER A 93 -17.77 28.82 25.44
CA SER A 93 -18.40 27.50 25.42
C SER A 93 -18.57 26.97 24.01
N PHE A 94 -18.94 27.84 23.06
CA PHE A 94 -19.03 27.47 21.65
C PHE A 94 -17.66 27.12 21.06
N ASP A 95 -16.62 27.90 21.38
CA ASP A 95 -15.26 27.64 20.91
C ASP A 95 -14.69 26.33 21.47
N VAL A 96 -14.98 26.01 22.74
CA VAL A 96 -14.63 24.71 23.34
C VAL A 96 -15.31 23.57 22.58
N GLN A 97 -16.60 23.68 22.27
CA GLN A 97 -17.31 22.67 21.49
C GLN A 97 -16.73 22.51 20.09
N LYS A 98 -16.37 23.61 19.42
CA LYS A 98 -15.74 23.58 18.10
C LYS A 98 -14.39 22.85 18.15
N THR A 99 -13.57 23.19 19.14
CA THR A 99 -12.26 22.55 19.37
C THR A 99 -12.41 21.06 19.65
N GLN A 100 -13.38 20.65 20.48
CA GLN A 100 -13.66 19.24 20.77
C GLN A 100 -14.09 18.46 19.52
N ARG A 101 -14.93 19.04 18.66
CA ARG A 101 -15.34 18.42 17.39
C ARG A 101 -14.14 18.24 16.45
N LEU A 102 -13.29 19.25 16.33
CA LEU A 102 -12.06 19.17 15.54
C LEU A 102 -11.13 18.09 16.11
N HIS A 103 -10.91 18.08 17.42
CA HIS A 103 -10.09 17.07 18.08
C HIS A 103 -10.60 15.65 17.79
N GLN A 104 -11.92 15.40 17.89
CA GLN A 104 -12.51 14.10 17.55
C GLN A 104 -12.35 13.75 16.05
N ALA A 105 -12.40 14.72 15.15
CA ALA A 105 -12.17 14.50 13.73
C ALA A 105 -10.70 14.13 13.47
N PHE A 106 -9.75 14.86 14.08
CA PHE A 106 -8.33 14.55 14.01
C PHE A 106 -8.02 13.18 14.62
N SER A 107 -8.56 12.85 15.80
CA SER A 107 -8.33 11.54 16.42
C SER A 107 -8.85 10.38 15.57
N ARG A 108 -9.99 10.55 14.88
CA ARG A 108 -10.49 9.56 13.91
C ARG A 108 -9.56 9.43 12.70
N PHE A 109 -9.09 10.55 12.16
CA PHE A 109 -8.13 10.55 11.07
C PHE A 109 -6.81 9.87 11.47
N ILE A 110 -6.28 10.19 12.65
CA ILE A 110 -5.05 9.60 13.19
C ILE A 110 -5.21 8.09 13.39
N GLY A 111 -6.34 7.64 13.96
CA GLY A 111 -6.57 6.23 14.23
C GLY A 111 -6.81 5.35 13.01
N SER A 112 -7.38 5.90 11.93
CA SER A 112 -7.81 5.11 10.77
C SER A 112 -7.06 5.39 9.47
N HIS A 113 -6.54 6.60 9.27
CA HIS A 113 -6.08 7.05 7.95
C HIS A 113 -4.65 7.59 7.95
N LEU A 114 -4.09 8.00 9.09
CA LEU A 114 -2.76 8.62 9.13
C LEU A 114 -1.65 7.74 8.55
N ALA A 115 -1.72 6.42 8.74
CA ALA A 115 -0.71 5.50 8.22
C ALA A 115 -0.66 5.47 6.68
N VAL A 116 -1.79 5.66 6.01
CA VAL A 116 -1.92 5.47 4.55
C VAL A 116 -2.07 6.81 3.81
N ALA A 117 -2.56 7.86 4.47
CA ALA A 117 -2.91 9.12 3.82
C ALA A 117 -1.73 9.87 3.18
N PHE A 118 -0.50 9.53 3.57
CA PHE A 118 0.73 10.16 3.08
C PHE A 118 1.64 9.20 2.32
N GLU A 119 1.20 7.98 2.07
CA GLU A 119 1.91 7.07 1.17
C GLU A 119 1.71 7.51 -0.29
N ASP A 120 2.62 7.08 -1.16
CA ASP A 120 2.54 7.34 -2.59
C ASP A 120 1.27 6.70 -3.19
N ASP A 121 0.74 7.28 -4.27
CA ASP A 121 -0.48 6.79 -4.91
C ASP A 121 -0.29 5.34 -5.41
N PRO A 122 -0.99 4.34 -4.83
CA PRO A 122 -0.83 2.95 -5.22
C PRO A 122 -1.20 2.72 -6.70
N GLU A 123 -2.11 3.53 -7.26
CA GLU A 123 -2.51 3.41 -8.67
C GLU A 123 -1.39 3.84 -9.62
N GLU A 124 -0.52 4.75 -9.22
CA GLU A 124 0.67 5.11 -10.01
C GLU A 124 1.71 3.99 -10.00
N GLU A 125 1.97 3.38 -8.84
CA GLU A 125 2.87 2.24 -8.74
C GLU A 125 2.36 1.04 -9.54
N ILE A 126 1.07 0.72 -9.43
CA ILE A 126 0.43 -0.36 -10.18
C ILE A 126 0.56 -0.11 -11.70
N ARG A 127 0.37 1.13 -12.17
CA ARG A 127 0.57 1.49 -13.58
C ARG A 127 2.00 1.23 -14.04
N LYS A 128 3.01 1.62 -13.25
CA LYS A 128 4.43 1.38 -13.55
C LYS A 128 4.76 -0.12 -13.56
N LEU A 129 4.23 -0.89 -12.61
CA LEU A 129 4.44 -2.33 -12.55
C LEU A 129 3.77 -3.04 -13.73
N ASN A 130 2.56 -2.64 -14.11
CA ASN A 130 1.85 -3.22 -15.25
C ASN A 130 2.54 -2.91 -16.59
N SER A 131 3.05 -1.69 -16.78
CA SER A 131 3.82 -1.38 -17.99
C SER A 131 5.09 -2.24 -18.04
N ARG A 132 5.80 -2.36 -16.91
CA ARG A 132 6.99 -3.21 -16.83
C ARG A 132 6.67 -4.69 -17.07
N ARG A 133 5.54 -5.18 -16.56
CA ARG A 133 5.06 -6.54 -16.82
C ARG A 133 4.83 -6.78 -18.31
N GLY A 134 4.15 -5.87 -18.99
CA GLY A 134 3.90 -5.96 -20.43
C GLY A 134 5.16 -5.85 -21.30
N GLU A 135 6.19 -5.12 -20.85
CA GLU A 135 7.51 -5.16 -21.49
C GLU A 135 8.18 -6.52 -21.34
N LEU A 136 8.17 -7.09 -20.13
CA LEU A 136 8.76 -8.39 -19.86
C LEU A 136 8.05 -9.53 -20.61
N GLU A 137 6.71 -9.51 -20.67
CA GLU A 137 5.92 -10.47 -21.44
C GLU A 137 6.27 -10.44 -22.94
N ARG A 138 6.42 -9.24 -23.52
CA ARG A 138 6.85 -9.10 -24.93
C ARG A 138 8.27 -9.60 -25.16
N ALA A 139 9.20 -9.27 -24.27
CA ALA A 139 10.58 -9.74 -24.36
C ALA A 139 10.67 -11.27 -24.22
N LEU A 140 9.88 -11.86 -23.32
CA LEU A 140 9.80 -13.30 -23.15
C LEU A 140 9.25 -13.99 -24.40
N SER A 141 8.15 -13.47 -24.95
CA SER A 141 7.56 -14.02 -26.18
C SER A 141 8.52 -13.94 -27.38
N ALA A 142 9.26 -12.84 -27.53
CA ALA A 142 10.30 -12.72 -28.54
C ALA A 142 11.40 -13.78 -28.34
N HIS A 143 11.91 -13.92 -27.11
CA HIS A 143 12.94 -14.90 -26.79
C HIS A 143 12.46 -16.34 -26.99
N GLU A 144 11.21 -16.66 -26.65
CA GLU A 144 10.61 -17.97 -26.92
C GLU A 144 10.53 -18.26 -28.43
N SER A 145 10.12 -17.28 -29.24
CA SER A 145 10.11 -17.42 -30.71
C SER A 145 11.50 -17.65 -31.27
N ASP A 146 12.49 -16.87 -30.82
CA ASP A 146 13.88 -17.00 -31.26
C ASP A 146 14.44 -18.38 -30.89
N ASN A 147 14.15 -18.85 -29.69
CA ASN A 147 14.57 -20.17 -29.22
C ASN A 147 13.91 -21.30 -30.04
N GLN A 148 12.63 -21.17 -30.38
CA GLN A 148 11.95 -22.13 -31.25
C GLN A 148 12.57 -22.16 -32.64
N GLN A 149 12.90 -20.99 -33.22
CA GLN A 149 13.57 -20.91 -34.50
C GLN A 149 14.96 -21.55 -34.47
N ASN A 150 15.76 -21.24 -33.44
CA ASN A 150 17.09 -21.83 -33.24
C ASN A 150 17.03 -23.34 -33.10
N ARG A 151 16.03 -23.87 -32.41
CA ARG A 151 15.83 -25.32 -32.26
C ARG A 151 15.56 -26.00 -33.60
N VAL A 152 14.70 -25.40 -34.44
CA VAL A 152 14.45 -25.91 -35.80
C VAL A 152 15.71 -25.88 -36.65
N GLN A 153 16.48 -24.79 -36.61
CA GLN A 153 17.76 -24.70 -37.34
C GLN A 153 18.76 -25.75 -36.87
N TYR A 154 18.84 -25.98 -35.56
CA TYR A 154 19.70 -27.01 -34.98
C TYR A 154 19.30 -28.42 -35.44
N GLU A 155 18.00 -28.72 -35.46
CA GLU A 155 17.49 -30.01 -35.96
C GLU A 155 17.82 -30.21 -37.44
N GLN A 156 17.61 -29.18 -38.28
CA GLN A 156 17.98 -29.22 -39.70
C GLN A 156 19.49 -29.40 -39.91
N ALA A 157 20.32 -28.68 -39.16
CA ALA A 157 21.77 -28.81 -39.22
C ALA A 157 22.21 -30.22 -38.81
N LYS A 158 21.60 -30.78 -37.77
CA LYS A 158 21.86 -32.15 -37.30
C LYS A 158 21.49 -33.20 -38.35
N GLU A 159 20.36 -33.03 -39.03
CA GLU A 159 19.96 -33.88 -40.15
C GLU A 159 20.94 -33.76 -41.33
N GLY A 160 21.37 -32.54 -41.68
CA GLY A 160 22.37 -32.30 -42.70
C GLY A 160 23.71 -32.98 -42.39
N VAL A 161 24.19 -32.87 -41.16
CA VAL A 161 25.40 -33.56 -40.69
C VAL A 161 25.24 -35.08 -40.75
N SER A 162 24.07 -35.61 -40.38
CA SER A 162 23.77 -37.06 -40.50
C SER A 162 23.80 -37.53 -41.95
N ALA A 163 23.21 -36.77 -42.87
CA ALA A 163 23.24 -37.07 -44.30
C ALA A 163 24.67 -37.05 -44.86
N LEU A 164 25.47 -36.03 -44.50
CA LEU A 164 26.88 -35.94 -44.86
C LEU A 164 27.68 -37.13 -44.34
N ASN A 165 27.49 -37.51 -43.07
CA ASN A 165 28.14 -38.69 -42.48
C ASN A 165 27.77 -39.99 -43.20
N ARG A 166 26.57 -40.10 -43.77
CA ARG A 166 26.16 -41.25 -44.60
C ARG A 166 26.77 -41.24 -45.99
N LEU A 167 27.01 -40.06 -46.56
CA LEU A 167 27.62 -39.89 -47.88
C LEU A 167 29.15 -40.00 -47.85
N LEU A 168 29.78 -39.63 -46.73
CA LEU A 168 31.24 -39.62 -46.56
C LEU A 168 31.93 -40.92 -47.01
N PRO A 169 31.45 -42.13 -46.63
CA PRO A 169 32.10 -43.38 -47.04
C PRO A 169 31.94 -43.69 -48.54
N ARG A 170 30.95 -43.09 -49.21
CA ARG A 170 30.65 -43.28 -50.63
C ARG A 170 31.28 -42.21 -51.51
N LEU A 171 31.90 -41.19 -50.91
CA LEU A 171 32.40 -40.03 -51.63
C LEU A 171 33.48 -40.41 -52.65
N ASN A 172 34.35 -41.36 -52.30
CA ASN A 172 35.37 -41.87 -53.22
C ASN A 172 34.77 -42.61 -54.43
N LEU A 173 33.61 -43.25 -54.28
CA LEU A 173 32.91 -43.93 -55.39
C LEU A 173 32.11 -42.92 -56.22
N LEU A 174 31.51 -41.92 -55.57
CA LEU A 174 30.77 -40.84 -56.24
C LEU A 174 31.67 -39.91 -57.05
N ALA A 175 32.94 -39.78 -56.66
CA ALA A 175 33.94 -38.97 -57.32
C ALA A 175 34.82 -39.77 -58.31
N ASP A 176 34.56 -41.08 -58.49
CA ASP A 176 35.28 -41.90 -59.46
C ASP A 176 34.52 -41.87 -60.80
N ASP A 177 34.99 -41.01 -61.72
CA ASP A 177 34.41 -40.86 -63.05
C ASP A 177 34.59 -42.11 -63.93
N THR A 178 35.50 -43.04 -63.55
CA THR A 178 35.75 -44.30 -64.28
C THR A 178 34.92 -45.47 -63.76
N LEU A 179 34.08 -45.25 -62.76
CA LEU A 179 33.32 -46.30 -62.10
C LEU A 179 32.33 -46.98 -63.06
N ALA A 180 31.69 -46.21 -63.96
CA ALA A 180 30.77 -46.76 -64.96
C ALA A 180 31.50 -47.72 -65.91
N ASP A 181 32.62 -47.28 -66.47
CA ASP A 181 33.44 -48.08 -67.39
C ASP A 181 33.91 -49.39 -66.74
N ARG A 182 34.32 -49.33 -65.46
CA ARG A 182 34.75 -50.52 -64.71
C ARG A 182 33.61 -51.49 -64.41
N VAL A 183 32.39 -50.98 -64.20
CA VAL A 183 31.20 -51.82 -64.02
C VAL A 183 30.85 -52.54 -65.32
N ASP A 184 30.90 -51.84 -66.44
CA ASP A 184 30.62 -52.40 -67.76
C ASP A 184 31.65 -53.51 -68.10
N GLU A 185 32.94 -53.27 -67.86
CA GLU A 185 33.98 -54.28 -68.06
C GLU A 185 33.76 -55.54 -67.19
N ILE A 186 33.34 -55.38 -65.93
CA ILE A 186 33.06 -56.52 -65.04
C ILE A 186 31.81 -57.28 -65.50
N GLN A 187 30.78 -56.60 -66.02
CA GLN A 187 29.59 -57.24 -66.56
C GLN A 187 29.93 -58.09 -67.78
N GLU A 188 30.72 -57.59 -68.71
CA GLU A 188 31.17 -58.38 -69.87
C GLU A 188 31.95 -59.63 -69.44
N ARG A 189 32.87 -59.49 -68.48
CA ARG A 189 33.62 -60.65 -67.93
C ARG A 189 32.72 -61.65 -67.22
N LEU A 190 31.67 -61.18 -66.55
CA LEU A 190 30.70 -62.04 -65.88
C LEU A 190 29.90 -62.85 -66.92
N ASP A 191 29.48 -62.21 -68.00
CA ASP A 191 28.75 -62.86 -69.08
C ASP A 191 29.63 -63.92 -69.76
N GLU A 192 30.89 -63.60 -70.06
CA GLU A 192 31.87 -64.56 -70.59
C GLU A 192 32.06 -65.78 -69.65
N ALA A 193 32.19 -65.53 -68.35
CA ALA A 193 32.30 -66.60 -67.36
C ALA A 193 31.03 -67.46 -67.27
N GLN A 194 29.85 -66.86 -67.42
CA GLN A 194 28.58 -67.58 -67.45
C GLN A 194 28.45 -68.45 -68.71
N GLU A 195 28.89 -67.95 -69.86
CA GLU A 195 28.93 -68.72 -71.10
C GLU A 195 29.90 -69.90 -71.00
N ALA A 196 31.10 -69.68 -70.46
CA ALA A 196 32.07 -70.74 -70.19
C ALA A 196 31.51 -71.80 -69.23
N ALA A 197 30.81 -71.38 -68.16
CA ALA A 197 30.16 -72.30 -67.24
C ALA A 197 29.06 -73.13 -67.92
N ARG A 198 28.24 -72.52 -68.77
CA ARG A 198 27.24 -73.23 -69.59
C ARG A 198 27.89 -74.21 -70.56
N PHE A 199 28.99 -73.81 -71.20
CA PHE A 199 29.75 -74.67 -72.11
C PHE A 199 30.30 -75.91 -71.39
N ILE A 200 30.90 -75.73 -70.21
CA ILE A 200 31.37 -76.84 -69.38
C ILE A 200 30.21 -77.72 -68.93
N GLN A 201 29.04 -77.14 -68.58
CA GLN A 201 27.88 -77.93 -68.21
C GLN A 201 27.33 -78.78 -69.37
N GLN A 202 27.33 -78.25 -70.60
CA GLN A 202 26.82 -78.93 -71.79
C GLN A 202 27.80 -79.98 -72.34
N HIS A 203 29.09 -79.64 -72.39
CA HIS A 203 30.11 -80.45 -73.06
C HIS A 203 31.10 -81.14 -72.11
N GLY A 204 31.10 -80.80 -70.82
CA GLY A 204 32.06 -81.32 -69.84
C GLY A 204 32.03 -82.85 -69.70
N ASN A 205 30.83 -83.45 -69.75
CA ASN A 205 30.70 -84.92 -69.71
C ASN A 205 31.26 -85.61 -70.97
N GLN A 206 31.25 -84.93 -72.11
CA GLN A 206 31.80 -85.44 -73.37
C GLN A 206 33.32 -85.27 -73.39
N LEU A 207 33.81 -84.11 -72.95
CA LEU A 207 35.23 -83.80 -72.79
C LEU A 207 35.91 -84.78 -71.81
N ALA A 208 35.32 -85.04 -70.64
CA ALA A 208 35.85 -85.99 -69.65
C ALA A 208 35.89 -87.44 -70.17
N LYS A 209 35.00 -87.82 -71.10
CA LYS A 209 35.03 -89.15 -71.76
C LYS A 209 36.09 -89.23 -72.85
N LEU A 210 36.39 -88.12 -73.52
CA LEU A 210 37.38 -88.04 -74.60
C LEU A 210 38.81 -87.97 -74.04
N GLU A 211 39.01 -87.33 -72.89
CA GLU A 211 40.30 -87.12 -72.22
C GLU A 211 41.20 -88.39 -72.13
N PRO A 212 40.73 -89.58 -71.73
CA PRO A 212 41.57 -90.78 -71.68
C PRO A 212 41.89 -91.38 -73.07
N ILE A 213 41.13 -91.02 -74.12
CA ILE A 213 41.25 -91.58 -75.48
C ILE A 213 42.11 -90.68 -76.38
N VAL A 214 42.41 -89.44 -75.95
CA VAL A 214 43.23 -88.48 -76.72
C VAL A 214 44.62 -89.04 -77.06
N SER A 215 45.24 -89.79 -76.14
CA SER A 215 46.55 -90.42 -76.36
C SER A 215 46.55 -91.46 -77.48
N VAL A 216 45.42 -92.12 -77.72
CA VAL A 216 45.25 -93.10 -78.81
C VAL A 216 45.20 -92.42 -80.17
N LEU A 217 44.65 -91.19 -80.26
CA LEU A 217 44.62 -90.40 -81.50
C LEU A 217 45.99 -89.85 -81.91
N GLN A 218 46.97 -89.85 -81.00
CA GLN A 218 48.37 -89.48 -81.30
C GLN A 218 49.22 -90.68 -81.76
N SER A 219 48.68 -91.89 -81.70
CA SER A 219 49.35 -93.10 -82.18
C SER A 219 49.10 -93.26 -83.69
N ASP A 220 50.17 -93.49 -84.45
CA ASP A 220 50.12 -93.63 -85.91
C ASP A 220 49.32 -94.91 -86.29
N PRO A 221 48.20 -94.81 -87.02
CA PRO A 221 47.32 -95.95 -87.29
C PRO A 221 47.99 -97.10 -88.06
N GLU A 222 49.09 -96.84 -88.77
CA GLU A 222 49.83 -97.85 -89.54
C GLU A 222 50.58 -98.86 -88.66
N GLN A 223 50.91 -98.54 -87.41
CA GLN A 223 51.55 -99.50 -86.48
C GLN A 223 50.57 -100.54 -85.91
N PHE A 224 49.26 -100.32 -86.03
CA PHE A 224 48.24 -101.24 -85.53
C PHE A 224 47.92 -102.36 -86.52
N GLU A 225 48.11 -102.16 -87.83
CA GLU A 225 47.91 -103.21 -88.83
C GLU A 225 49.05 -104.25 -88.82
N GLN A 226 50.30 -103.83 -88.55
CA GLN A 226 51.44 -104.76 -88.42
C GLN A 226 51.34 -105.70 -87.20
N LEU A 227 50.60 -105.31 -86.15
CA LEU A 227 50.39 -106.14 -84.95
C LEU A 227 49.24 -107.15 -85.06
N LYS A 228 48.53 -107.18 -86.20
CA LYS A 228 47.50 -108.20 -86.51
C LYS A 228 48.00 -109.30 -87.46
N GLU A 229 49.15 -109.11 -88.10
CA GLU A 229 49.75 -110.08 -89.00
C GLU A 229 50.85 -110.96 -88.33
N ASP A 230 51.16 -110.72 -87.06
CA ASP A 230 51.87 -111.64 -86.15
C ASP A 230 50.89 -112.32 -85.17
#